data_AF-A0A937FGP9-F1
#
_entry.id   AF-A0A937FGP9-F1
#
_cell.length_a   1.000
_cell.length_b   1.000
_cell.length_c   1.000
_cell.angle_alpha   90.00
_cell.angle_beta   90.00
_cell.angle_gamma   90.00
#
_symmetry.space_group_name_H-M   'P 1'
#
loop_
_entity.id
_entity.type
_entity.pdbx_description
1 polymer ?
#
loop_
_entity_poly.entity_id
_entity_poly.type
_entity_poly.pdbx_seq_one_letter_code
_entity_poly.pdbx_strand_id
1 'polypeptide(L)'
;MKKHPFMTTLLFILVIIISLIIYNNSLNTVNVPSNVIENIVKNDLEPTAGVKSFGGKVFCDYSIVISEEKYGEINVYLWLYSQELYVDSNQIKSGTGTIDPAVLHLKKENSTYALKDFYISTEAAGSDSMRKFPIRVRNKFKSNNYNFSYDTKLYDRAKEYFKI
;
A
#
# COMPACT_ATOMS: atom_id res chain seq x y z
N MET A 1 -10.63 -11.69 57.99
CA MET A 1 -10.86 -11.79 56.52
C MET A 1 -9.79 -12.67 55.90
N LYS A 2 -10.12 -13.91 55.48
CA LYS A 2 -9.18 -14.77 54.75
C LYS A 2 -9.00 -14.18 53.35
N LYS A 3 -7.81 -13.68 53.03
CA LYS A 3 -7.46 -13.34 51.63
C LYS A 3 -7.54 -14.64 50.84
N HIS A 4 -8.35 -14.68 49.78
CA HIS A 4 -8.47 -15.84 48.90
C HIS A 4 -7.35 -15.79 47.85
N PRO A 5 -6.24 -16.55 48.01
CA PRO A 5 -5.08 -16.49 47.11
C PRO A 5 -5.42 -16.88 45.66
N PHE A 6 -6.50 -17.64 45.48
CA PHE A 6 -7.00 -18.04 44.17
C PHE A 6 -7.47 -16.83 43.33
N MET A 7 -8.18 -15.88 43.96
CA MET A 7 -8.74 -14.74 43.23
C MET A 7 -7.67 -13.76 42.77
N THR A 8 -6.63 -13.56 43.58
CA THR A 8 -5.47 -12.75 43.21
C THR A 8 -4.66 -13.37 42.07
N THR A 9 -4.56 -14.70 42.03
CA THR A 9 -3.84 -15.41 40.96
C THR A 9 -4.57 -15.32 39.62
N LEU A 10 -5.91 -15.48 39.63
CA LEU A 10 -6.74 -15.35 38.42
C LEU A 10 -6.69 -13.93 37.83
N LEU A 11 -6.71 -12.90 38.69
CA LEU A 11 -6.63 -11.51 38.26
C LEU A 11 -5.28 -11.22 37.59
N PHE A 12 -4.19 -11.79 38.13
CA PHE A 12 -2.85 -11.63 37.56
C PHE A 12 -2.73 -12.29 36.18
N ILE A 13 -3.31 -13.49 36.01
CA ILE A 13 -3.37 -14.18 34.70
C ILE A 13 -4.16 -13.34 33.69
N LEU A 14 -5.31 -12.79 34.09
CA LEU A 14 -6.13 -11.95 33.21
C LEU A 14 -5.37 -10.71 32.74
N VAL A 15 -4.65 -10.04 33.63
CA VAL A 15 -3.81 -8.87 33.30
C VAL A 15 -2.72 -9.26 32.30
N ILE A 16 -2.02 -10.39 32.50
CA ILE A 16 -1.00 -10.87 31.56
C ILE A 16 -1.60 -11.13 30.17
N ILE A 17 -2.76 -11.78 30.11
CA ILE A 17 -3.46 -12.05 28.84
C ILE A 17 -3.83 -10.75 28.14
N ILE A 18 -4.39 -9.78 28.87
CA ILE A 18 -4.75 -8.47 28.31
C ILE A 18 -3.51 -7.72 27.81
N SER A 19 -2.42 -7.71 28.58
CA SER A 19 -1.15 -7.08 28.18
C SER A 19 -0.57 -7.72 26.91
N LEU A 20 -0.64 -9.04 26.79
CA LEU A 20 -0.20 -9.76 25.58
C LEU A 20 -1.10 -9.43 24.37
N ILE A 21 -2.42 -9.34 24.57
CA ILE A 21 -3.36 -8.93 23.51
C ILE A 21 -3.08 -7.49 23.06
N ILE A 22 -2.80 -6.57 23.99
CA ILE A 22 -2.49 -5.17 23.67
C ILE A 22 -1.15 -5.09 22.92
N TYR A 23 -0.11 -5.77 23.40
CA TYR A 23 1.21 -5.77 22.77
C TYR A 23 1.17 -6.35 21.35
N ASN A 24 0.48 -7.47 21.13
CA ASN A 24 0.33 -8.05 19.80
C ASN A 24 -0.48 -7.17 18.83
N ASN A 25 -1.30 -6.26 19.37
CA ASN A 25 -2.07 -5.29 18.59
C ASN A 25 -1.39 -3.93 18.45
N SER A 26 -0.24 -3.68 19.09
CA SER A 26 0.43 -2.39 18.98
C SER A 26 0.94 -2.20 17.54
N LEU A 27 0.42 -1.19 16.86
CA LEU A 27 0.89 -0.76 15.54
C LEU A 27 2.16 0.07 15.70
N ASN A 28 3.27 -0.46 15.23
CA ASN A 28 4.47 0.34 14.99
C ASN A 28 4.36 0.94 13.59
N THR A 29 3.78 2.14 13.49
CA THR A 29 3.80 2.88 12.23
C THR A 29 5.21 3.34 11.93
N VAL A 30 5.66 3.14 10.70
CA VAL A 30 6.99 3.57 10.27
C VAL A 30 6.88 4.56 9.13
N ASN A 31 7.89 5.42 8.97
CA ASN A 31 7.98 6.29 7.81
C ASN A 31 9.03 5.72 6.85
N VAL A 32 8.58 5.29 5.68
CA VAL A 32 9.47 4.85 4.60
C VAL A 32 9.71 6.06 3.68
N PRO A 33 10.98 6.41 3.38
CA PRO A 33 11.29 7.54 2.51
C PRO A 33 10.57 7.47 1.16
N SER A 34 9.97 8.58 0.71
CA SER A 34 9.16 8.60 -0.51
C SER A 34 9.94 8.21 -1.77
N ASN A 35 11.24 8.51 -1.83
CA ASN A 35 12.10 8.10 -2.95
C ASN A 35 12.24 6.58 -3.06
N VAL A 36 12.22 5.85 -1.94
CA VAL A 36 12.23 4.38 -1.93
C VAL A 36 10.94 3.87 -2.56
N ILE A 37 9.78 4.39 -2.12
CA ILE A 37 8.48 3.96 -2.63
C ILE A 37 8.32 4.34 -4.11
N GLU A 38 8.73 5.54 -4.49
CA GLU A 38 8.69 6.01 -5.88
C GLU A 38 9.54 5.14 -6.81
N ASN A 39 10.74 4.75 -6.37
CA ASN A 39 11.59 3.84 -7.14
C ASN A 39 10.94 2.47 -7.31
N ILE A 40 10.36 1.90 -6.25
CA ILE A 40 9.66 0.61 -6.31
C ILE A 40 8.44 0.69 -7.24
N VAL A 41 7.64 1.74 -7.11
CA VAL A 41 6.44 1.91 -7.95
C VAL A 41 6.83 2.01 -9.42
N LYS A 42 7.85 2.80 -9.76
CA LYS A 42 8.28 2.98 -11.16
C LYS A 42 8.97 1.74 -11.75
N ASN A 43 9.81 1.06 -10.98
CA ASN A 43 10.66 -0.01 -11.51
C ASN A 43 10.03 -1.40 -11.38
N ASP A 44 9.22 -1.64 -10.35
CA ASP A 44 8.70 -2.98 -10.04
C ASP A 44 7.18 -3.10 -10.31
N LEU A 45 6.40 -2.10 -9.90
CA LEU A 45 4.93 -2.15 -10.05
C LEU A 45 4.48 -1.70 -11.44
N GLU A 46 4.94 -0.55 -11.93
CA GLU A 46 4.49 0.01 -13.23
C GLU A 46 4.64 -0.95 -14.42
N PRO A 47 5.70 -1.78 -14.54
CA PRO A 47 5.79 -2.75 -15.63
C PRO A 47 4.77 -3.89 -15.56
N THR A 48 4.24 -4.16 -14.37
CA THR A 48 3.34 -5.30 -14.10
C THR A 48 1.89 -4.88 -13.85
N ALA A 49 1.65 -3.59 -13.60
CA ALA A 49 0.36 -3.02 -13.27
C ALA A 49 -0.44 -2.63 -14.52
N GLY A 50 -1.77 -2.58 -14.35
CA GLY A 50 -2.71 -2.09 -15.34
C GLY A 50 -2.90 -3.01 -16.55
N VAL A 51 -3.95 -2.72 -17.32
CA VAL A 51 -4.22 -3.38 -18.61
C VAL A 51 -3.95 -2.37 -19.73
N LYS A 52 -3.35 -2.82 -20.83
CA LYS A 52 -3.14 -2.02 -22.04
C LYS A 52 -4.18 -2.41 -23.08
N SER A 53 -5.01 -1.46 -23.49
CA SER A 53 -6.05 -1.67 -24.49
C SER A 53 -5.88 -0.79 -25.74
N PHE A 54 -5.04 0.25 -25.66
CA PHE A 54 -4.89 1.28 -26.70
C PHE A 54 -3.47 1.31 -27.29
N GLY A 55 -2.62 0.33 -26.96
CA GLY A 55 -1.24 0.25 -27.44
C GLY A 55 -0.29 1.27 -26.79
N GLY A 56 -0.70 1.85 -25.67
CA GLY A 56 0.08 2.84 -24.92
C GLY A 56 1.09 2.23 -23.95
N LYS A 57 1.61 3.09 -23.07
CA LYS A 57 2.41 2.71 -21.91
C LYS A 57 1.63 2.98 -20.64
N VAL A 58 1.68 2.06 -19.69
CA VAL A 58 1.15 2.28 -18.34
C VAL A 58 2.14 3.11 -17.55
N PHE A 59 1.62 4.13 -16.88
CA PHE A 59 2.33 4.93 -15.90
C PHE A 59 1.62 4.79 -14.55
N CYS A 60 2.39 4.69 -13.48
CA CYS A 60 1.83 4.55 -12.14
C CYS A 60 2.17 5.72 -11.22
N ASP A 61 1.20 6.06 -10.37
CA ASP A 61 1.35 6.91 -9.20
C ASP A 61 0.72 6.24 -7.98
N TYR A 62 0.98 6.75 -6.78
CA TYR A 62 0.59 6.09 -5.55
C TYR A 62 0.21 7.04 -4.42
N SER A 63 -0.59 6.50 -3.50
CA SER A 63 -0.89 7.14 -2.22
C SER A 63 -0.70 6.17 -1.07
N ILE A 64 0.22 6.50 -0.17
CA ILE A 64 0.45 5.69 1.03
C ILE A 64 -0.77 5.82 1.95
N VAL A 65 -1.36 4.69 2.29
CA VAL A 65 -2.46 4.59 3.25
C VAL A 65 -1.90 4.42 4.65
N ILE A 66 -0.97 3.48 4.83
CA ILE A 66 -0.25 3.27 6.09
C ILE A 66 1.00 2.44 5.83
N SER A 67 2.05 2.68 6.61
CA SER A 67 3.21 1.80 6.69
C SER A 67 3.33 1.27 8.11
N GLU A 68 3.44 -0.05 8.26
CA GLU A 68 3.56 -0.71 9.57
C GLU A 68 4.76 -1.66 9.58
N GLU A 69 5.46 -1.73 10.72
CA GLU A 69 6.53 -2.70 10.95
C GLU A 69 6.08 -3.76 11.95
N LYS A 70 6.30 -5.02 11.60
CA LYS A 70 6.06 -6.17 12.47
C LYS A 70 7.15 -7.21 12.29
N TYR A 71 7.78 -7.63 13.39
CA TYR A 71 8.84 -8.64 13.38
C TYR A 71 10.00 -8.35 12.40
N GLY A 72 10.35 -7.07 12.20
CA GLY A 72 11.39 -6.64 11.27
C GLY A 72 11.00 -6.61 9.80
N GLU A 73 9.71 -6.83 9.48
CA GLU A 73 9.15 -6.68 8.15
C GLU A 73 8.27 -5.42 8.10
N ILE A 74 8.43 -4.64 7.04
CA ILE A 74 7.71 -3.39 6.83
C ILE A 74 6.69 -3.62 5.71
N ASN A 75 5.41 -3.43 6.03
CA ASN A 75 4.33 -3.48 5.05
C ASN A 75 3.88 -2.05 4.74
N VAL A 76 4.03 -1.64 3.49
CA VAL A 76 3.56 -0.35 2.99
C VAL A 76 2.30 -0.60 2.18
N TYR A 77 1.15 -0.20 2.72
CA TYR A 77 -0.13 -0.30 2.04
C TYR A 77 -0.43 1.01 1.32
N LEU A 78 -0.80 0.91 0.05
CA LEU A 78 -1.01 2.07 -0.80
C LEU A 78 -2.17 1.87 -1.76
N TRP A 79 -2.78 2.97 -2.18
CA TRP A 79 -3.57 3.01 -3.41
C TRP A 79 -2.60 3.16 -4.58
N LEU A 80 -2.66 2.26 -5.55
CA LEU A 80 -1.89 2.33 -6.80
C LEU A 80 -2.80 2.81 -7.91
N TYR A 81 -2.51 3.97 -8.49
CA TYR A 81 -3.17 4.42 -9.72
C TYR A 81 -2.31 4.03 -10.91
N SER A 82 -2.90 3.30 -11.83
CA SER A 82 -2.25 2.88 -13.07
C SER A 82 -3.05 3.45 -14.22
N GLN A 83 -2.39 4.14 -15.16
CA GLN A 83 -3.04 4.75 -16.30
C GLN A 83 -2.24 4.43 -17.57
N GLU A 84 -2.88 3.77 -18.53
CA GLU A 84 -2.38 3.71 -19.90
C GLU A 84 -2.46 5.10 -20.52
N LEU A 85 -1.32 5.60 -20.99
CA LEU A 85 -1.20 6.84 -21.75
C LEU A 85 -0.62 6.50 -23.13
N TYR A 86 -1.15 7.13 -24.17
CA TYR A 86 -0.75 6.92 -25.56
C TYR A 86 -0.80 8.23 -26.34
N VAL A 87 -0.15 8.25 -27.51
CA VAL A 87 -0.14 9.42 -28.40
C VAL A 87 -1.20 9.22 -29.49
N ASP A 88 -2.06 10.22 -29.64
CA ASP A 88 -2.96 10.33 -30.78
C ASP A 88 -2.98 11.79 -31.23
N SER A 89 -2.71 12.03 -32.52
CA SER A 89 -2.73 13.35 -33.12
C SER A 89 -1.82 14.37 -32.40
N ASN A 90 -0.62 13.92 -32.03
CA ASN A 90 0.40 14.68 -31.28
C ASN A 90 -0.06 15.18 -29.89
N GLN A 91 -1.00 14.47 -29.27
CA GLN A 91 -1.47 14.74 -27.91
C GLN A 91 -1.42 13.46 -27.07
N ILE A 92 -1.09 13.59 -25.79
CA ILE A 92 -1.24 12.50 -24.83
C ILE A 92 -2.74 12.28 -24.57
N LYS A 93 -3.20 11.05 -24.77
CA LYS A 93 -4.54 10.59 -24.42
C LYS A 93 -4.49 9.50 -23.36
N SER A 94 -5.57 9.40 -22.60
CA SER A 94 -5.76 8.35 -21.59
C SER A 94 -6.48 7.16 -22.19
N GLY A 95 -5.88 5.98 -22.01
CA GLY A 95 -6.51 4.68 -22.25
C GLY A 95 -7.09 4.11 -20.97
N THR A 96 -6.90 2.81 -20.76
CA THR A 96 -7.40 2.11 -19.57
C THR A 96 -6.71 2.60 -18.30
N GLY A 97 -7.48 2.87 -17.25
CA GLY A 97 -6.96 3.26 -15.93
C GLY A 97 -7.61 2.46 -14.80
N THR A 98 -6.85 2.19 -13.75
CA THR A 98 -7.31 1.46 -12.56
C THR A 98 -6.76 2.11 -11.28
N ILE A 99 -7.52 1.96 -10.19
CA ILE A 99 -7.07 2.33 -8.84
C ILE A 99 -7.20 1.07 -7.98
N ASP A 100 -6.06 0.49 -7.62
CA ASP A 100 -6.00 -0.82 -7.00
C ASP A 100 -5.31 -0.73 -5.63
N PRO A 101 -5.86 -1.37 -4.58
CA PRO A 101 -5.12 -1.55 -3.33
C PRO A 101 -3.87 -2.39 -3.59
N ALA A 102 -2.74 -1.94 -3.07
CA ALA A 102 -1.49 -2.69 -3.12
C ALA A 102 -0.78 -2.70 -1.76
N VAL A 103 0.09 -3.69 -1.58
CA VAL A 103 1.03 -3.77 -0.47
C VAL A 103 2.44 -4.05 -0.99
N LEU A 104 3.40 -3.31 -0.46
CA LEU A 104 4.83 -3.57 -0.61
C LEU A 104 5.33 -4.21 0.66
N HIS A 105 6.03 -5.32 0.53
CA HIS A 105 6.69 -5.99 1.64
C HIS A 105 8.18 -5.66 1.57
N LEU A 106 8.65 -4.88 2.54
CA LEU A 106 10.01 -4.39 2.60
C LEU A 106 10.75 -5.04 3.77
N LYS A 107 12.05 -5.21 3.59
CA LYS A 107 12.99 -5.49 4.67
C LYS A 107 13.86 -4.29 4.90
N LYS A 108 14.04 -3.91 6.16
CA LYS A 108 15.06 -2.94 6.53
C LYS A 108 16.40 -3.67 6.66
N GLU A 109 17.35 -3.31 5.82
CA GLU A 109 18.71 -3.83 5.85
C GLU A 109 19.67 -2.67 6.11
N ASN A 110 20.16 -2.60 7.36
CA ASN A 110 20.92 -1.46 7.88
C ASN A 110 20.12 -0.14 7.76
N SER A 111 20.60 0.75 6.90
CA SER A 111 19.99 2.06 6.59
C SER A 111 19.20 2.06 5.28
N THR A 112 19.03 0.90 4.65
CA THR A 112 18.39 0.75 3.34
C THR A 112 17.12 -0.10 3.43
N TYR A 113 16.25 0.05 2.43
CA TYR A 113 15.01 -0.71 2.29
C TYR A 113 15.10 -1.57 1.04
N ALA A 114 14.94 -2.88 1.20
CA ALA A 114 14.88 -3.82 0.09
C ALA A 114 13.44 -4.29 -0.10
N LEU A 115 12.95 -4.26 -1.35
CA LEU A 115 11.68 -4.89 -1.71
C LEU A 115 11.86 -6.41 -1.69
N LYS A 116 11.04 -7.12 -0.91
CA LYS A 116 10.99 -8.58 -0.93
C LYS A 116 10.01 -9.07 -2.00
N ASP A 117 8.80 -8.56 -1.93
CA ASP A 117 7.69 -8.85 -2.83
C ASP A 117 6.62 -7.77 -2.71
N PHE A 118 5.62 -7.84 -3.58
CA PHE A 118 4.48 -6.95 -3.57
C PHE A 118 3.23 -7.72 -3.99
N TYR A 119 2.07 -7.15 -3.64
CA TYR A 119 0.79 -7.61 -4.10
C TYR A 119 -0.05 -6.43 -4.57
N ILE A 120 -0.59 -6.52 -5.78
CA ILE A 120 -1.60 -5.60 -6.33
C ILE A 120 -2.91 -6.39 -6.40
N SER A 121 -3.98 -5.83 -5.87
CA SER A 121 -5.30 -6.43 -6.03
C SER A 121 -5.79 -6.29 -7.46
N THR A 122 -6.05 -7.40 -8.13
CA THR A 122 -6.67 -7.45 -9.47
C THR A 122 -8.18 -7.72 -9.42
N GLU A 123 -8.75 -7.81 -8.22
CA GLU A 123 -10.19 -8.02 -8.02
C GLU A 123 -10.95 -6.73 -8.33
N ALA A 124 -12.25 -6.86 -8.65
CA ALA A 124 -13.11 -5.71 -8.90
C ALA A 124 -13.09 -4.70 -7.74
N ALA A 125 -13.15 -3.42 -8.09
CA ALA A 125 -13.15 -2.32 -7.15
C ALA A 125 -14.23 -2.50 -6.07
N GLY A 126 -13.89 -2.15 -4.82
CA GLY A 126 -14.77 -2.29 -3.67
C GLY A 126 -14.24 -3.25 -2.62
N SER A 127 -15.13 -3.89 -1.86
CA SER A 127 -14.74 -4.74 -0.72
C SER A 127 -13.87 -5.93 -1.11
N ASP A 128 -14.07 -6.47 -2.31
CA ASP A 128 -13.39 -7.67 -2.78
C ASP A 128 -11.91 -7.40 -3.04
N SER A 129 -11.59 -6.23 -3.61
CA SER A 129 -10.22 -5.76 -3.77
C SER A 129 -9.43 -5.66 -2.47
N MET A 130 -10.13 -5.46 -1.34
CA MET A 130 -9.52 -5.33 -0.02
C MET A 130 -9.50 -6.63 0.78
N ARG A 131 -10.06 -7.73 0.26
CA ARG A 131 -10.29 -8.97 1.03
C ARG A 131 -9.01 -9.66 1.51
N LYS A 132 -7.88 -9.49 0.83
CA LYS A 132 -6.59 -10.06 1.24
C LYS A 132 -5.83 -9.20 2.25
N PHE A 133 -6.27 -7.97 2.48
CA PHE A 133 -5.61 -7.04 3.41
C PHE A 133 -6.11 -7.24 4.84
N PRO A 134 -5.33 -6.92 5.89
CA PRO A 134 -5.80 -6.99 7.27
C PRO A 134 -6.99 -6.05 7.51
N ILE A 135 -7.99 -6.48 8.31
CA ILE A 135 -9.23 -5.72 8.57
C ILE A 135 -8.94 -4.27 8.97
N ARG A 136 -7.95 -4.05 9.83
CA ARG A 136 -7.52 -2.71 10.27
C ARG A 136 -7.10 -1.79 9.11
N VAL A 137 -6.43 -2.35 8.09
CA VAL A 137 -5.96 -1.62 6.90
C VAL A 137 -7.13 -1.35 5.96
N ARG A 138 -8.08 -2.29 5.81
CA ARG A 138 -9.30 -2.08 4.99
C ARG A 138 -10.08 -0.84 5.43
N ASN A 139 -10.19 -0.63 6.74
CA ASN A 139 -10.85 0.56 7.27
C ASN A 139 -10.09 1.85 6.91
N LYS A 140 -8.75 1.79 6.86
CA LYS A 140 -7.91 2.91 6.42
C LYS A 140 -8.09 3.20 4.94
N PHE A 141 -8.09 2.17 4.09
CA PHE A 141 -8.41 2.31 2.66
C PHE A 141 -9.77 2.99 2.46
N LYS A 142 -10.82 2.55 3.17
CA LYS A 142 -12.17 3.17 3.09
C LYS A 142 -12.21 4.62 3.57
N SER A 143 -11.44 4.96 4.62
CA SER A 143 -11.41 6.33 5.16
C SER A 143 -10.53 7.26 4.33
N ASN A 144 -9.55 6.72 3.63
CA ASN A 144 -8.65 7.46 2.74
C ASN A 144 -9.33 7.53 1.38
N ASN A 145 -10.27 8.48 1.26
CA ASN A 145 -10.87 8.89 -0.01
C ASN A 145 -9.78 9.53 -0.86
N TYR A 146 -8.95 8.70 -1.48
CA TYR A 146 -7.90 9.22 -2.31
C TYR A 146 -8.49 9.63 -3.65
N ASN A 147 -8.55 10.94 -3.87
CA ASN A 147 -9.01 11.54 -5.09
C ASN A 147 -7.79 11.70 -6.00
N PHE A 148 -7.57 10.76 -6.91
CA PHE A 148 -6.64 10.97 -8.02
C PHE A 148 -7.25 12.05 -8.92
N SER A 149 -6.92 13.31 -8.63
CA SER A 149 -6.93 14.34 -9.67
C SER A 149 -6.05 13.82 -10.81
N TYR A 150 -6.42 14.11 -12.06
CA TYR A 150 -5.54 13.88 -13.21
C TYR A 150 -4.17 14.47 -12.87
N ASP A 151 -3.21 13.63 -12.48
CA ASP A 151 -1.95 14.10 -11.95
C ASP A 151 -1.12 14.57 -13.13
N THR A 152 -0.83 15.87 -13.15
CA THR A 152 0.06 16.50 -14.13
C THR A 152 1.38 15.75 -14.24
N LYS A 153 1.87 15.14 -13.15
CA LYS A 153 3.13 14.38 -13.15
C LYS A 153 3.11 13.15 -14.05
N LEU A 154 1.99 12.41 -14.13
CA LEU A 154 1.92 11.25 -15.01
C LEU A 154 1.92 11.67 -16.48
N TYR A 155 1.20 12.75 -16.80
CA TYR A 155 1.21 13.32 -18.14
C TYR A 155 2.57 13.90 -18.52
N ASP A 156 3.27 14.55 -17.60
CA ASP A 156 4.60 15.08 -17.87
C ASP A 156 5.63 13.96 -18.08
N ARG A 157 5.55 12.88 -17.28
CA ARG A 157 6.33 11.64 -17.53
C ARG A 157 6.00 11.01 -18.87
N ALA A 158 4.73 11.03 -19.28
CA ALA A 158 4.32 10.51 -20.58
C ALA A 158 4.82 11.37 -21.73
N LYS A 159 4.74 12.70 -21.63
CA LYS A 159 5.34 13.63 -22.60
C LYS A 159 6.82 13.38 -22.77
N GLU A 160 7.56 13.23 -21.67
CA GLU A 160 8.98 12.90 -21.69
C GLU A 160 9.24 11.56 -22.40
N TYR A 161 8.47 10.51 -22.05
CA TYR A 161 8.60 9.19 -22.66
C TYR A 161 8.30 9.17 -24.16
N PHE A 162 7.22 9.84 -24.58
CA PHE A 162 6.78 9.89 -25.97
C PHE A 162 7.48 11.00 -26.79
N LYS A 163 8.27 11.85 -26.14
CA LYS A 163 9.03 12.97 -26.73
C LYS A 163 8.12 14.00 -27.41
N ILE A 164 7.05 14.42 -26.73
CA ILE A 164 6.11 15.46 -27.20
C ILE A 164 5.93 16.59 -26.21
#